data_AF-C2BGJ2-F1
#
_entry.id   AF-C2BGJ2-F1
#
_cell.length_a   1.000
_cell.length_b   1.000
_cell.length_c   1.000
_cell.angle_alpha   90.00
_cell.angle_beta   90.00
_cell.angle_gamma   90.00
#
_symmetry.space_group_name_H-M   'P 1'
#
loop_
_entity.id
_entity.type
_entity.pdbx_description
1 polymer ?
#
loop_
_entity_poly.entity_id
_entity_poly.type
_entity_poly.pdbx_seq_one_letter_code
_entity_poly.pdbx_strand_id
1 'polypeptide(L)'
;MVDTQQKKWWYWYKAKNSWCDFALEDFDLKNTSIEHGKWKTLVNIEKTKQEVKNKGFKVSKKTMHWSRKNYKEQQAYFSFFVFQNIRLPFIVSRYEPNQKLLCVNHINGSYRLGYVRIDASYKDYQEMNTITKNDNGIIIEKGDKTCIKEIGIIGLDKELRFCEMVFKPVVK
;
A
#
# COMPACT_ATOMS: atom_id res chain seq x y z
N MET A 1 9.64 -24.18 -6.13
CA MET A 1 9.59 -22.95 -5.30
C MET A 1 8.23 -22.29 -5.50
N VAL A 2 7.46 -22.05 -4.43
CA VAL A 2 6.18 -21.32 -4.50
C VAL A 2 6.45 -19.87 -4.92
N ASP A 3 5.72 -19.38 -5.92
CA ASP A 3 5.85 -18.01 -6.42
C ASP A 3 5.61 -16.96 -5.32
N THR A 4 6.38 -15.87 -5.32
CA THR A 4 6.33 -14.86 -4.26
C THR A 4 4.94 -14.21 -4.18
N GLN A 5 4.31 -14.00 -5.33
CA GLN A 5 2.98 -13.43 -5.38
C GLN A 5 1.94 -14.38 -4.81
N GLN A 6 2.03 -15.67 -5.12
CA GLN A 6 1.15 -16.69 -4.55
C GLN A 6 1.25 -16.72 -3.02
N LYS A 7 2.46 -16.60 -2.46
CA LYS A 7 2.64 -16.49 -1.00
C LYS A 7 1.96 -15.24 -0.42
N LYS A 8 2.10 -14.09 -1.10
CA LYS A 8 1.46 -12.83 -0.69
C LYS A 8 -0.07 -12.94 -0.74
N TRP A 9 -0.64 -13.55 -1.77
CA TRP A 9 -2.08 -13.80 -1.86
C TRP A 9 -2.59 -14.70 -0.76
N TRP A 10 -1.88 -15.79 -0.44
CA TRP A 10 -2.23 -16.64 0.69
C TRP A 10 -2.14 -15.91 2.03
N TYR A 11 -1.19 -14.99 2.18
CA TYR A 11 -1.10 -14.13 3.36
C TYR A 11 -2.34 -13.23 3.49
N TRP A 12 -2.74 -12.54 2.42
CA TRP A 12 -3.97 -11.73 2.40
C TRP A 12 -5.22 -12.57 2.67
N TYR A 13 -5.34 -13.74 2.04
CA TYR A 13 -6.48 -14.64 2.21
C TYR A 13 -6.64 -15.14 3.66
N LYS A 14 -5.52 -15.34 4.37
CA LYS A 14 -5.53 -15.82 5.77
C LYS A 14 -5.83 -14.74 6.80
N ALA A 15 -5.76 -13.46 6.43
CA ALA A 15 -6.02 -12.32 7.30
C ALA A 15 -7.53 -12.09 7.52
N LYS A 16 -8.22 -13.09 8.08
CA LYS A 16 -9.67 -13.05 8.34
C LYS A 16 -9.98 -11.99 9.39
N ASN A 17 -10.94 -11.10 9.10
CA ASN A 17 -11.43 -10.05 10.00
C ASN A 17 -10.32 -9.14 10.59
N SER A 18 -9.22 -8.98 9.86
CA SER A 18 -8.07 -8.17 10.27
C SER A 18 -7.60 -7.31 9.10
N TRP A 19 -6.97 -6.17 9.41
CA TRP A 19 -6.30 -5.40 8.37
C TRP A 19 -5.11 -6.18 7.83
N CYS A 20 -5.14 -6.53 6.54
CA CYS A 20 -4.22 -7.51 5.98
C CYS A 20 -2.94 -6.90 5.40
N ASP A 21 -2.98 -5.66 4.90
CA ASP A 21 -1.82 -5.02 4.25
C ASP A 21 -2.04 -3.54 3.96
N PHE A 22 -1.00 -2.87 3.49
CA PHE A 22 -1.09 -1.55 2.86
C PHE A 22 -0.21 -1.49 1.60
N ALA A 23 -0.52 -0.54 0.73
CA ALA A 23 0.19 -0.34 -0.52
C ALA A 23 1.07 0.91 -0.41
N LEU A 24 2.30 0.81 -0.92
CA LEU A 24 3.16 1.96 -1.15
C LEU A 24 3.07 2.37 -2.62
N GLU A 25 2.91 3.67 -2.86
CA GLU A 25 2.93 4.26 -4.19
C GLU A 25 4.13 5.19 -4.29
N ASP A 26 4.82 5.14 -5.42
CA ASP A 26 5.91 6.07 -5.71
C ASP A 26 5.33 7.44 -6.08
N PHE A 27 5.77 8.48 -5.36
CA PHE A 27 5.33 9.85 -5.62
C PHE A 27 6.05 10.47 -6.83
N ASP A 28 7.21 9.94 -7.24
CA ASP A 28 7.90 10.43 -8.42
C ASP A 28 7.23 9.88 -9.69
N LEU A 29 6.47 10.74 -10.34
CA LEU A 29 5.75 10.43 -11.57
C LEU A 29 6.69 9.99 -12.70
N LYS A 30 7.99 10.34 -12.66
CA LYS A 30 8.99 9.91 -13.65
C LYS A 30 9.33 8.42 -13.55
N ASN A 31 8.93 7.76 -12.47
CA ASN A 31 9.17 6.33 -12.25
C ASN A 31 8.05 5.44 -12.78
N THR A 32 6.95 6.04 -13.23
CA THR A 32 5.83 5.34 -13.86
C THR A 32 5.63 5.86 -15.28
N SER A 33 5.68 4.97 -16.27
CA SER A 33 5.29 5.29 -17.65
C SER A 33 3.99 4.60 -18.03
N ILE A 34 3.24 5.21 -18.95
CA ILE A 34 2.01 4.66 -19.50
C ILE A 34 2.30 4.16 -20.90
N GLU A 35 2.06 2.89 -21.14
CA GLU A 35 2.23 2.25 -22.43
C GLU A 35 0.86 1.91 -23.01
N HIS A 36 0.50 2.58 -24.10
CA HIS A 36 -0.72 2.30 -24.84
C HIS A 36 -0.44 1.26 -25.92
N GLY A 37 -0.76 0.00 -25.63
CA GLY A 37 -0.76 -1.06 -26.63
C GLY A 37 -2.07 -1.08 -27.40
N LYS A 38 -2.05 -1.72 -28.59
CA LYS A 38 -3.22 -1.91 -29.47
C LYS A 38 -4.45 -2.50 -28.77
N TRP A 39 -4.25 -3.25 -27.68
CA TRP A 39 -5.29 -4.00 -26.97
C TRP A 39 -5.36 -3.76 -25.47
N LYS A 40 -4.42 -2.99 -24.90
CA LYS A 40 -4.38 -2.74 -23.45
C LYS A 40 -3.54 -1.52 -23.11
N THR A 41 -3.96 -0.78 -22.10
CA THR A 41 -3.10 0.18 -21.41
C THR A 41 -2.33 -0.56 -20.31
N LEU A 42 -1.02 -0.31 -20.24
CA LEU A 42 -0.13 -0.85 -19.22
C LEU A 42 0.53 0.29 -18.46
N VAL A 43 0.50 0.21 -17.13
CA VAL A 43 1.19 1.16 -16.26
C VAL A 43 2.51 0.54 -15.85
N ASN A 44 3.62 0.96 -16.45
CA ASN A 44 4.92 0.36 -16.22
C ASN A 44 5.57 0.96 -14.96
N ILE A 45 5.96 0.09 -14.01
CA ILE A 45 6.63 0.44 -12.75
C ILE A 45 7.98 -0.27 -12.56
N GLU A 46 8.58 -0.78 -13.64
CA GLU A 46 9.86 -1.49 -13.55
C GLU A 46 10.99 -0.59 -13.07
N LYS A 47 10.91 0.73 -13.32
CA LYS A 47 11.89 1.68 -12.79
C LYS A 47 11.85 1.73 -11.25
N THR A 48 10.68 1.91 -10.65
CA THR A 48 10.50 1.82 -9.18
C THR A 48 10.97 0.47 -8.65
N LYS A 49 10.65 -0.63 -9.33
CA LYS A 49 11.09 -1.97 -8.94
C LYS A 49 12.61 -2.13 -8.97
N GLN A 50 13.28 -1.56 -9.97
CA GLN A 50 14.72 -1.59 -10.07
C GLN A 50 15.38 -0.73 -8.99
N GLU A 51 14.83 0.44 -8.67
CA GLU A 51 15.30 1.28 -7.57
C GLU A 51 15.20 0.56 -6.22
N VAL A 52 14.08 -0.15 -5.99
CA VAL A 52 13.88 -0.96 -4.78
C VAL A 52 14.90 -2.10 -4.70
N LYS A 53 15.18 -2.79 -5.81
CA LYS A 53 16.24 -3.81 -5.88
C LYS A 53 17.62 -3.22 -5.62
N ASN A 54 17.92 -2.05 -6.17
CA ASN A 54 19.21 -1.36 -5.97
C ASN A 54 19.42 -0.97 -4.50
N LYS A 55 18.33 -0.76 -3.73
CA LYS A 55 18.36 -0.58 -2.27
C LYS A 55 18.53 -1.89 -1.48
N GLY A 56 18.74 -3.02 -2.16
CA GLY A 56 18.99 -4.33 -1.55
C GLY A 56 17.73 -5.18 -1.28
N PHE A 57 16.54 -4.69 -1.63
CA PHE A 57 15.32 -5.44 -1.38
C PHE A 57 15.11 -6.55 -2.41
N LYS A 58 14.66 -7.71 -1.93
CA LYS A 58 14.26 -8.83 -2.79
C LYS A 58 12.77 -8.72 -3.11
N VAL A 59 12.43 -8.74 -4.39
CA VAL A 59 11.05 -8.58 -4.89
C VAL A 59 10.64 -9.74 -5.81
N SER A 60 9.35 -9.85 -6.12
CA SER A 60 8.83 -10.82 -7.08
C SER A 60 9.48 -10.64 -8.45
N LYS A 61 9.77 -11.76 -9.13
CA LYS A 61 10.34 -11.74 -10.48
C LYS A 61 9.42 -10.98 -11.44
N LYS A 62 8.14 -11.33 -11.43
CA LYS A 62 7.10 -10.72 -12.27
C LYS A 62 6.48 -9.51 -11.58
N THR A 63 6.07 -8.54 -12.41
CA THR A 63 5.15 -7.46 -12.07
C THR A 63 3.78 -7.82 -12.62
N MET A 64 2.74 -7.53 -11.85
CA MET A 64 1.36 -7.79 -12.23
C MET A 64 0.75 -6.55 -12.84
N HIS A 65 0.00 -6.73 -13.92
CA HIS A 65 -0.69 -5.67 -14.65
C HIS A 65 -2.18 -5.97 -14.64
N TRP A 66 -2.95 -5.17 -13.91
CA TRP A 66 -4.36 -5.41 -13.62
C TRP A 66 -5.20 -4.20 -14.03
N SER A 67 -6.51 -4.40 -14.06
CA SER A 67 -7.48 -3.33 -14.21
C SER A 67 -8.62 -3.50 -13.22
N ARG A 68 -9.31 -2.41 -12.93
CA ARG A 68 -10.54 -2.38 -12.15
C ARG A 68 -11.52 -1.39 -12.78
N LYS A 69 -12.80 -1.59 -12.52
CA LYS A 69 -13.82 -0.57 -12.78
C LYS A 69 -14.24 0.10 -11.48
N ASN A 70 -14.57 1.39 -11.55
CA ASN A 70 -15.21 2.09 -10.44
C ASN A 70 -16.75 1.98 -10.54
N TYR A 71 -17.47 2.60 -9.59
CA TYR A 71 -18.95 2.59 -9.56
C TYR A 71 -19.61 3.31 -10.75
N LYS A 72 -18.83 4.07 -11.55
CA LYS A 72 -19.27 4.73 -12.79
C LYS A 72 -18.91 3.91 -14.02
N GLU A 73 -18.55 2.63 -13.85
CA GLU A 73 -18.05 1.74 -14.91
C GLU A 73 -16.76 2.22 -15.60
N GLN A 74 -16.08 3.23 -15.06
CA GLN A 74 -14.84 3.74 -15.64
C GLN A 74 -13.68 2.81 -15.30
N GLN A 75 -13.03 2.29 -16.33
CA GLN A 75 -11.90 1.40 -16.19
C GLN A 75 -10.62 2.19 -15.83
N ALA A 76 -9.85 1.67 -14.89
CA ALA A 76 -8.51 2.09 -14.56
C ALA A 76 -7.55 0.91 -14.56
N TYR A 77 -6.34 1.14 -15.05
CA TYR A 77 -5.24 0.20 -15.12
C TYR A 77 -4.23 0.52 -14.04
N PHE A 78 -3.58 -0.52 -13.50
CA PHE A 78 -2.51 -0.37 -12.53
C PHE A 78 -1.59 -1.59 -12.59
N SER A 79 -0.41 -1.42 -12.02
CA SER A 79 0.53 -2.50 -11.83
C SER A 79 1.00 -2.59 -10.40
N PHE A 80 1.44 -3.76 -9.98
CA PHE A 80 2.05 -3.94 -8.67
C PHE A 80 3.08 -5.07 -8.67
N PHE A 81 3.98 -5.01 -7.70
CA PHE A 81 4.88 -6.11 -7.35
C PHE A 81 4.99 -6.22 -5.83
N VAL A 82 5.52 -7.34 -5.37
CA VAL A 82 5.56 -7.68 -3.93
C VAL A 82 6.99 -7.99 -3.51
N PHE A 83 7.30 -7.76 -2.24
CA PHE A 83 8.57 -8.21 -1.66
C PHE A 83 8.59 -9.73 -1.43
N GLN A 84 9.78 -10.32 -1.43
CA GLN A 84 9.96 -11.71 -0.98
C GLN A 84 9.61 -11.87 0.50
N ASN A 85 9.93 -10.86 1.32
CA ASN A 85 9.34 -10.72 2.63
C ASN A 85 7.87 -10.30 2.49
N ILE A 86 6.97 -11.29 2.52
CA ILE A 86 5.53 -11.09 2.30
C ILE A 86 4.84 -10.24 3.37
N ARG A 87 5.51 -9.92 4.48
CA ARG A 87 5.00 -9.04 5.53
C ARG A 87 5.27 -7.55 5.28
N LEU A 88 6.12 -7.22 4.31
CA LEU A 88 6.27 -5.84 3.84
C LEU A 88 5.08 -5.43 2.97
N PRO A 89 4.72 -4.13 2.93
CA PRO A 89 3.70 -3.62 2.02
C PRO A 89 4.05 -3.93 0.57
N PHE A 90 3.05 -4.06 -0.30
CA PHE A 90 3.31 -4.18 -1.73
C PHE A 90 3.47 -2.80 -2.37
N ILE A 91 4.16 -2.75 -3.52
CA ILE A 91 4.35 -1.50 -4.27
C ILE A 91 3.38 -1.51 -5.45
N VAL A 92 2.61 -0.44 -5.56
CA VAL A 92 1.57 -0.26 -6.57
C VAL A 92 1.85 1.00 -7.39
N SER A 93 1.46 0.97 -8.66
CA SER A 93 1.41 2.15 -9.50
C SER A 93 0.22 3.03 -9.13
N ARG A 94 0.29 4.31 -9.50
CA ARG A 94 -0.92 5.11 -9.67
C ARG A 94 -1.86 4.46 -10.69
N TYR A 95 -3.15 4.76 -10.56
CA TYR A 95 -4.16 4.38 -11.55
C TYR A 95 -4.00 5.20 -12.83
N GLU A 96 -4.25 4.56 -13.97
CA GLU A 96 -4.39 5.23 -15.26
C GLU A 96 -5.73 4.85 -15.93
N PRO A 97 -6.62 5.80 -16.24
CA PRO A 97 -6.56 7.21 -15.84
C PRO A 97 -6.59 7.37 -14.31
N ASN A 98 -6.07 8.50 -13.82
CA ASN A 98 -6.08 8.81 -12.39
C ASN A 98 -7.53 8.87 -11.86
N GLN A 99 -7.82 8.10 -10.81
CA GLN A 99 -9.14 8.06 -10.17
C GLN A 99 -9.12 8.59 -8.72
N LYS A 100 -8.00 9.15 -8.25
CA LYS A 100 -7.94 9.77 -6.92
C LYS A 100 -8.72 11.08 -6.94
N LEU A 101 -9.64 11.23 -5.98
CA LEU A 101 -10.37 12.49 -5.79
C LEU A 101 -9.40 13.59 -5.35
N LEU A 102 -9.64 14.82 -5.81
CA LEU A 102 -8.88 16.00 -5.38
C LEU A 102 -9.14 16.35 -3.91
N CYS A 103 -10.35 16.06 -3.43
CA CYS A 103 -10.78 16.27 -2.07
C CYS A 103 -11.66 15.09 -1.63
N VAL A 104 -11.51 14.70 -0.38
CA VAL A 104 -12.33 13.67 0.26
C VAL A 104 -12.94 14.32 1.49
N ASN A 105 -14.26 14.39 1.55
CA ASN A 105 -14.99 14.83 2.74
C ASN A 105 -16.06 13.77 3.04
N HIS A 106 -15.98 13.18 4.23
CA HIS A 106 -16.95 12.21 4.70
C HIS A 106 -17.98 12.87 5.62
N ILE A 107 -19.16 12.25 5.75
CA ILE A 107 -20.26 12.73 6.61
C ILE A 107 -19.82 12.82 8.08
N ASN A 108 -18.87 11.98 8.51
CA ASN A 108 -18.31 11.98 9.87
C ASN A 108 -17.15 12.98 10.06
N GLY A 109 -17.04 13.99 9.19
CA GLY A 109 -16.01 15.04 9.25
C GLY A 109 -14.62 14.62 8.75
N SER A 110 -14.34 13.32 8.62
CA SER A 110 -13.03 12.86 8.19
C SER A 110 -12.70 13.25 6.75
N TYR A 111 -11.45 13.69 6.53
CA TYR A 111 -11.02 14.16 5.21
C TYR A 111 -9.59 13.76 4.81
N ARG A 112 -8.77 13.28 5.75
CA ARG A 112 -7.37 12.91 5.46
C ARG A 112 -6.82 11.92 6.48
N LEU A 113 -5.95 11.01 6.03
CA LEU A 113 -5.12 10.20 6.92
C LEU A 113 -4.04 11.08 7.57
N GLY A 114 -3.94 11.00 8.90
CA GLY A 114 -2.88 11.64 9.67
C GLY A 114 -1.64 10.75 9.74
N TYR A 115 -1.81 9.50 10.19
CA TYR A 115 -0.74 8.50 10.23
C TYR A 115 -1.28 7.07 10.18
N VAL A 116 -0.38 6.12 9.95
CA VAL A 116 -0.57 4.69 10.12
C VAL A 116 0.52 4.19 11.05
N ARG A 117 0.14 3.60 12.19
CA ARG A 117 1.08 2.97 13.12
C ARG A 117 1.10 1.46 12.90
N ILE A 118 2.31 0.93 12.76
CA ILE A 118 2.58 -0.47 12.45
C ILE A 118 3.53 -1.01 13.51
N ASP A 119 3.12 -2.10 14.16
CA ASP A 119 4.06 -2.96 14.86
C ASP A 119 4.78 -3.78 13.79
N ALA A 120 6.10 -3.78 13.80
CA ALA A 120 6.91 -4.67 13.00
C ALA A 120 7.62 -5.68 13.90
N SER A 121 7.52 -6.96 13.54
CA SER A 121 8.27 -8.01 14.22
C SER A 121 9.77 -7.73 14.15
N TYR A 122 10.55 -8.24 15.11
CA TYR A 122 12.01 -8.07 15.11
C TYR A 122 12.65 -8.44 13.76
N LYS A 123 12.12 -9.45 13.07
CA LYS A 123 12.60 -9.92 11.76
C LYS A 123 12.28 -8.97 10.61
N ASP A 124 11.19 -8.22 10.70
CA ASP A 124 10.70 -7.36 9.61
C ASP A 124 11.04 -5.88 9.85
N TYR A 125 11.34 -5.49 11.09
CA TYR A 125 11.50 -4.10 11.51
C TYR A 125 12.49 -3.32 10.65
N GLN A 126 13.69 -3.86 10.41
CA GLN A 126 14.72 -3.14 9.64
C GLN A 126 14.28 -2.88 8.19
N GLU A 127 13.72 -3.90 7.53
CA GLU A 127 13.24 -3.77 6.15
C GLU A 127 12.03 -2.83 6.07
N MET A 128 11.07 -2.97 6.99
CA MET A 128 9.87 -2.13 7.07
C MET A 128 10.23 -0.67 7.32
N ASN A 129 11.09 -0.40 8.30
CA ASN A 129 11.56 0.94 8.60
C ASN A 129 12.32 1.54 7.41
N THR A 130 13.17 0.75 6.74
CA THR A 130 13.95 1.25 5.60
C THR A 130 13.08 1.59 4.40
N ILE A 131 12.07 0.78 4.08
CA ILE A 131 11.21 1.03 2.91
C ILE A 131 10.23 2.18 3.14
N THR A 132 9.83 2.43 4.39
CA THR A 132 8.86 3.48 4.76
C THR A 132 9.51 4.78 5.26
N LYS A 133 10.84 4.83 5.42
CA LYS A 133 11.56 5.95 6.07
C LYS A 133 11.30 7.36 5.53
N ASN A 134 10.83 7.48 4.29
CA ASN A 134 10.59 8.77 3.63
C ASN A 134 9.12 9.23 3.76
N ASP A 135 8.26 8.46 4.43
CA ASP A 135 6.85 8.79 4.65
C ASP A 135 6.61 9.08 6.13
N ASN A 136 6.49 10.38 6.45
CA ASN A 136 6.23 10.84 7.82
C ASN A 136 4.83 10.44 8.33
N GLY A 137 3.94 9.98 7.46
CA GLY A 137 2.65 9.42 7.83
C GLY A 137 2.73 7.97 8.29
N ILE A 138 3.90 7.31 8.23
CA ILE A 138 4.06 5.92 8.64
C ILE A 138 4.95 5.85 9.89
N ILE A 139 4.41 5.29 10.96
CA ILE A 139 5.10 5.10 12.23
C ILE A 139 5.37 3.61 12.41
N ILE A 140 6.65 3.22 12.46
CA ILE A 140 7.08 1.83 12.66
C ILE A 140 7.60 1.64 14.07
N GLU A 141 6.94 0.78 14.84
CA GLU A 141 7.32 0.39 16.19
C GLU A 141 7.77 -1.08 16.21
N LYS A 142 8.59 -1.45 17.20
CA LYS A 142 8.95 -2.86 17.40
C LYS A 142 7.82 -3.55 18.15
N GLY A 143 7.36 -4.69 17.66
CA GLY A 143 6.37 -5.53 18.33
C GLY A 143 6.62 -7.02 18.13
N ASP A 144 5.77 -7.86 18.71
CA ASP A 144 5.91 -9.32 18.61
C ASP A 144 5.54 -9.86 17.22
N LYS A 145 4.58 -9.20 16.55
CA LYS A 145 4.08 -9.56 15.22
C LYS A 145 3.98 -8.33 14.33
N THR A 146 4.20 -8.51 13.03
CA THR A 146 4.00 -7.43 12.06
C THR A 146 2.52 -7.24 11.80
N CYS A 147 1.95 -6.08 12.18
CA CYS A 147 0.55 -5.76 11.98
C CYS A 147 0.30 -4.24 12.02
N ILE A 148 -0.72 -3.78 11.29
CA ILE A 148 -1.22 -2.41 11.45
C ILE A 148 -2.01 -2.37 12.76
N LYS A 149 -1.73 -1.38 13.60
CA LYS A 149 -2.34 -1.23 14.93
C LYS A 149 -3.37 -0.12 14.97
N GLU A 150 -3.02 1.00 14.35
CA GLU A 150 -3.76 2.23 14.53
C GLU A 150 -3.66 3.08 13.28
N ILE A 151 -4.75 3.76 12.95
CA ILE A 151 -4.79 4.75 11.88
C ILE A 151 -5.28 6.07 12.48
N GLY A 152 -4.43 7.08 12.43
CA GLY A 152 -4.83 8.45 12.76
C GLY A 152 -5.60 9.06 11.59
N ILE A 153 -6.77 9.63 11.86
CA ILE A 153 -7.62 10.29 10.87
C ILE A 153 -7.85 11.74 11.29
N ILE A 154 -7.54 12.67 10.38
CA ILE A 154 -7.79 14.10 10.56
C ILE A 154 -9.25 14.39 10.19
N GLY A 155 -9.92 15.18 11.04
CA GLY A 155 -11.34 15.52 10.93
C GLY A 155 -12.29 14.49 11.55
N LEU A 156 -11.76 13.41 12.12
CA LEU A 156 -12.56 12.45 12.87
C LEU A 156 -12.86 13.00 14.27
N ASP A 157 -14.13 13.05 14.67
CA ASP A 157 -14.53 13.64 15.96
C ASP A 157 -14.24 12.77 17.18
N LYS A 158 -14.30 11.43 17.01
CA LYS A 158 -14.14 10.47 18.11
C LYS A 158 -13.43 9.20 17.66
N GLU A 159 -12.81 8.51 18.60
CA GLU A 159 -12.19 7.20 18.35
C GLU A 159 -13.24 6.21 17.83
N LEU A 160 -12.86 5.45 16.80
CA LEU A 160 -13.65 4.34 16.26
C LEU A 160 -12.85 3.05 16.36
N ARG A 161 -13.55 1.94 16.60
CA ARG A 161 -12.96 0.60 16.66
C ARG A 161 -13.71 -0.33 15.73
N PHE A 162 -12.97 -0.99 14.84
CA PHE A 162 -13.51 -2.00 13.94
C PHE A 162 -12.60 -3.22 13.99
N CYS A 163 -13.12 -4.36 14.46
CA CYS A 163 -12.31 -5.54 14.77
C CYS A 163 -11.14 -5.17 15.71
N GLU A 164 -9.91 -5.57 15.38
CA GLU A 164 -8.70 -5.25 16.16
C GLU A 164 -8.12 -3.84 15.86
N MET A 165 -8.71 -3.11 14.91
CA MET A 165 -8.20 -1.81 14.45
C MET A 165 -8.77 -0.64 15.22
N VAL A 166 -7.89 0.29 15.59
CA VAL A 166 -8.25 1.55 16.23
C VAL A 166 -8.05 2.70 15.24
N PHE A 167 -9.06 3.56 15.13
CA PHE A 167 -9.02 4.79 14.35
C PHE A 167 -9.10 5.97 15.30
N LYS A 168 -8.04 6.79 15.36
CA LYS A 168 -7.96 7.89 16.32
C LYS A 168 -8.15 9.26 15.64
N PRO A 169 -8.89 10.18 16.29
CA PRO A 169 -8.84 11.59 15.95
C PRO A 169 -7.41 12.10 15.97
N VAL A 170 -7.02 12.84 14.94
CA VAL A 170 -5.76 13.59 14.91
C VAL A 170 -6.09 15.08 14.94
N VAL A 171 -5.69 15.73 16.03
CA VAL A 171 -5.71 17.18 16.14
C VAL A 171 -4.52 17.72 15.34
N LYS A 172 -4.80 18.65 14.44
CA LYS A 172 -3.77 19.38 13.70
C LYS A 172 -3.34 20.63 14.45
#